data_AF-A0A7C1G9Z6-F1
#
_entry.id   AF-A0A7C1G9Z6-F1
#
_cell.length_a   1.000
_cell.length_b   1.000
_cell.length_c   1.000
_cell.angle_alpha   90.00
_cell.angle_beta   90.00
_cell.angle_gamma   90.00
#
_symmetry.space_group_name_H-M   'P 1'
#
loop_
_entity.id
_entity.type
_entity.pdbx_description
1 polymer ?
#
loop_
_entity_poly.entity_id
_entity_poly.type
_entity_poly.pdbx_seq_one_letter_code
_entity_poly.pdbx_strand_id
1 'polypeptide(L)'
;APFTFGQFTHGRKAYDVHHQVTLSGNRDTFYSFGVFDLSKSDLTIVLPDSKGRYFTLMPISQNHDVYLGLNAPGTYTFKQSEIGTRYIIFVVRILVDPNDPKDVEAVHKLQDGIKVIQADKGDASGLQDWDEKSMLEMRKAYNILGSAASSSANFFGVKCQNSYLDKAMGVAVGWGGMQEKDALYLPEQVAKNDGKWKFPKAVEVK
;
A
#
# COMPACT_ATOMS: atom_id res chain seq x y z
N ALA A 1 -3.74 -12.84 -11.84
CA ALA A 1 -3.01 -11.61 -11.48
C ALA A 1 -3.61 -11.06 -10.20
N PRO A 2 -2.84 -10.65 -9.17
CA PRO A 2 -3.41 -10.32 -7.87
C PRO A 2 -4.12 -8.95 -7.81
N PHE A 3 -4.08 -8.16 -8.88
CA PHE A 3 -4.71 -6.84 -8.93
C PHE A 3 -5.85 -6.83 -9.94
N THR A 4 -7.04 -6.45 -9.47
CA THR A 4 -8.24 -6.26 -10.31
C THR A 4 -8.49 -4.79 -10.52
N PHE A 5 -9.06 -4.47 -11.68
CA PHE A 5 -9.47 -3.13 -12.05
C PHE A 5 -10.93 -2.89 -11.67
N GLY A 6 -11.24 -1.74 -11.06
CA GLY A 6 -12.59 -1.34 -10.67
C GLY A 6 -13.20 -2.13 -9.51
N GLN A 7 -12.39 -2.90 -8.77
CA GLN A 7 -12.78 -3.64 -7.57
C GLN A 7 -11.55 -4.03 -6.72
N PHE A 8 -11.78 -4.42 -5.47
CA PHE A 8 -10.73 -4.93 -4.58
C PHE A 8 -10.48 -6.43 -4.79
N THR A 9 -9.21 -6.81 -4.82
CA THR A 9 -8.76 -8.17 -4.54
C THR A 9 -8.35 -8.27 -3.08
N HIS A 10 -8.90 -9.26 -2.36
CA HIS A 10 -8.60 -9.48 -0.95
C HIS A 10 -7.54 -10.58 -0.77
N GLY A 11 -6.42 -10.23 -0.13
CA GLY A 11 -5.49 -11.21 0.43
C GLY A 11 -6.12 -11.84 1.66
N ARG A 12 -6.38 -13.15 1.60
CA ARG A 12 -7.09 -13.90 2.67
C ARG A 12 -6.15 -14.58 3.67
N LYS A 13 -4.85 -14.38 3.52
CA LYS A 13 -3.80 -15.02 4.33
C LYS A 13 -2.73 -13.99 4.65
N ALA A 14 -1.96 -14.30 5.69
CA ALA A 14 -0.78 -13.52 6.04
C ALA A 14 0.21 -13.54 4.87
N TYR A 15 1.01 -12.49 4.79
CA TYR A 15 2.00 -12.33 3.74
C TYR A 15 2.95 -13.53 3.67
N ASP A 16 3.12 -14.10 2.47
CA ASP A 16 4.02 -15.24 2.26
C ASP A 16 5.47 -14.74 2.20
N VAL A 17 6.30 -15.24 3.11
CA VAL A 17 7.72 -14.88 3.20
C VAL A 17 8.57 -15.54 2.10
N HIS A 18 8.05 -16.56 1.42
CA HIS A 18 8.73 -17.23 0.31
C HIS A 18 8.28 -16.69 -1.06
N HIS A 19 7.16 -15.96 -1.12
CA HIS A 19 6.61 -15.38 -2.34
C HIS A 19 6.22 -13.91 -2.10
N GLN A 20 7.22 -13.06 -1.96
CA GLN A 20 7.06 -11.66 -1.62
C GLN A 20 6.86 -10.80 -2.89
N VAL A 21 5.80 -9.99 -2.92
CA VAL A 21 5.57 -8.97 -3.97
C VAL A 21 6.10 -7.58 -3.58
N THR A 22 6.47 -7.40 -2.32
CA THR A 22 7.09 -6.23 -1.69
C THR A 22 8.19 -6.70 -0.75
N LEU A 23 9.23 -5.89 -0.56
CA LEU A 23 10.44 -6.27 0.18
C LEU A 23 10.18 -6.61 1.67
N SER A 24 9.20 -5.96 2.30
CA SER A 24 8.91 -6.08 3.74
C SER A 24 7.42 -6.00 4.04
N GLY A 25 6.64 -6.97 3.56
CA GLY A 25 5.20 -7.05 3.84
C GLY A 25 4.89 -7.33 5.33
N ASN A 26 3.93 -6.60 5.89
CA ASN A 26 3.40 -6.84 7.24
C ASN A 26 2.70 -8.20 7.31
N ARG A 27 2.98 -8.98 8.36
CA ARG A 27 2.34 -10.28 8.60
C ARG A 27 1.18 -10.21 9.61
N ASP A 28 1.09 -9.09 10.30
CA ASP A 28 0.06 -8.69 11.25
C ASP A 28 -1.14 -8.03 10.57
N THR A 29 -1.13 -7.85 9.25
CA THR A 29 -2.27 -7.30 8.51
C THR A 29 -2.64 -8.15 7.31
N PHE A 30 -3.94 -8.28 7.04
CA PHE A 30 -4.41 -8.71 5.72
C PHE A 30 -4.60 -7.51 4.80
N TYR A 31 -4.13 -7.69 3.56
CA TYR A 31 -4.15 -6.65 2.55
C TYR A 31 -5.33 -6.82 1.60
N SER A 32 -5.87 -5.70 1.12
CA SER A 32 -6.68 -5.69 -0.11
C SER A 32 -6.15 -4.62 -1.06
N PHE A 33 -6.19 -4.89 -2.35
CA PHE A 33 -5.68 -3.98 -3.37
C PHE A 33 -6.72 -3.75 -4.46
N GLY A 34 -6.86 -2.53 -4.93
CA GLY A 34 -7.73 -2.22 -6.07
C GLY A 34 -7.22 -1.03 -6.86
N VAL A 35 -7.23 -1.13 -8.18
CA VAL A 35 -6.90 -0.04 -9.10
C VAL A 35 -8.19 0.50 -9.71
N PHE A 36 -8.35 1.81 -9.75
CA PHE A 36 -9.56 2.47 -10.22
C PHE A 36 -9.21 3.62 -11.17
N ASP A 37 -10.09 3.84 -12.14
CA ASP A 37 -10.03 4.96 -13.08
C ASP A 37 -11.00 6.05 -12.66
N LEU A 38 -10.49 7.25 -12.44
CA LEU A 38 -11.23 8.42 -11.98
C LEU A 38 -11.68 9.32 -13.14
N SER A 39 -11.39 8.96 -14.40
CA SER A 39 -11.65 9.82 -15.57
C SER A 39 -13.11 9.89 -16.00
N LYS A 40 -13.92 8.90 -15.63
CA LYS A 40 -15.33 8.80 -16.06
C LYS A 40 -16.32 9.17 -14.97
N SER A 41 -16.00 8.88 -13.71
CA SER A 41 -16.85 9.23 -12.58
C SER A 41 -16.08 9.23 -11.26
N ASP A 42 -16.57 10.03 -10.32
CA ASP A 42 -16.08 10.04 -8.94
C ASP A 42 -16.21 8.64 -8.31
N LEU A 43 -15.18 8.25 -7.56
CA LEU A 43 -15.12 6.98 -6.87
C LEU A 43 -15.46 7.18 -5.40
N THR A 44 -16.43 6.43 -4.87
CA THR A 44 -16.69 6.38 -3.42
C THR A 44 -16.36 5.00 -2.86
N ILE A 45 -15.58 4.96 -1.79
CA ILE A 45 -15.25 3.75 -1.03
C ILE A 45 -15.87 3.86 0.37
N VAL A 46 -16.58 2.81 0.78
CA VAL A 46 -17.17 2.70 2.11
C VAL A 46 -16.45 1.61 2.88
N LEU A 47 -15.93 1.96 4.06
CA LEU A 47 -15.33 1.03 5.01
C LEU A 47 -16.33 0.74 6.14
N PRO A 48 -16.66 -0.53 6.42
CA PRO A 48 -17.56 -0.87 7.51
C PRO A 48 -16.93 -0.59 8.89
N ASP A 49 -17.75 -0.55 9.94
CA ASP A 49 -17.27 -0.41 11.31
C ASP A 49 -16.35 -1.59 11.70
N SER A 50 -15.12 -1.25 12.10
CA SER A 50 -14.08 -2.19 12.48
C SER A 50 -14.14 -2.58 13.97
N LYS A 51 -15.04 -1.97 14.75
CA LYS A 51 -15.14 -2.12 16.21
C LYS A 51 -13.83 -1.77 16.92
N GLY A 52 -13.15 -0.72 16.45
CA GLY A 52 -11.88 -0.24 17.00
C GLY A 52 -10.63 -0.97 16.52
N ARG A 53 -10.77 -1.97 15.64
CA ARG A 53 -9.62 -2.62 14.97
C ARG A 53 -8.95 -1.66 13.99
N TYR A 54 -7.62 -1.71 13.93
CA TYR A 54 -6.86 -1.02 12.88
C TYR A 54 -7.30 -1.51 11.50
N PHE A 55 -7.90 -0.61 10.73
CA PHE A 55 -8.42 -0.83 9.40
C PHE A 55 -8.27 0.47 8.61
N THR A 56 -7.28 0.49 7.72
CA THR A 56 -6.87 1.70 7.02
C THR A 56 -6.94 1.49 5.51
N LEU A 57 -7.42 2.51 4.80
CA LEU A 57 -7.43 2.64 3.35
C LEU A 57 -6.38 3.69 2.97
N MET A 58 -5.32 3.25 2.28
CA MET A 58 -4.24 4.11 1.82
C MET A 58 -4.38 4.40 0.32
N PRO A 59 -4.64 5.65 -0.08
CA PRO A 59 -4.67 6.06 -1.49
C PRO A 59 -3.26 6.33 -2.03
N ILE A 60 -2.96 5.84 -3.24
CA ILE A 60 -1.70 6.10 -3.94
C ILE A 60 -2.02 6.49 -5.40
N SER A 61 -1.56 7.67 -5.84
CA SER A 61 -1.76 8.14 -7.23
C SER A 61 -0.96 7.30 -8.24
N GLN A 62 -1.27 7.43 -9.53
CA GLN A 62 -0.47 6.83 -10.61
C GLN A 62 1.00 7.28 -10.59
N ASN A 63 1.29 8.48 -10.06
CA ASN A 63 2.64 9.01 -9.92
C ASN A 63 3.30 8.63 -8.58
N HIS A 64 2.70 7.69 -7.85
CA HIS A 64 3.13 7.24 -6.52
C HIS A 64 3.17 8.37 -5.46
N ASP A 65 2.24 9.33 -5.57
CA ASP A 65 1.93 10.21 -4.44
C ASP A 65 1.15 9.40 -3.40
N VAL A 66 1.74 9.23 -2.23
CA VAL A 66 1.13 8.49 -1.12
C VAL A 66 0.35 9.49 -0.28
N TYR A 67 -0.96 9.32 -0.19
CA TYR A 67 -1.84 10.15 0.65
C TYR A 67 -1.94 9.55 2.06
N LEU A 68 -2.55 10.32 2.96
CA LEU A 68 -2.83 9.91 4.34
C LEU A 68 -3.66 8.64 4.36
N GLY A 69 -3.38 7.77 5.33
CA GLY A 69 -4.28 6.68 5.67
C GLY A 69 -5.64 7.19 6.13
N LEU A 70 -6.70 6.61 5.58
CA LEU A 70 -8.09 6.88 5.95
C LEU A 70 -8.61 5.69 6.78
N ASN A 71 -9.19 5.96 7.96
CA ASN A 71 -9.55 4.90 8.91
C ASN A 71 -11.01 4.48 8.83
N ALA A 72 -11.29 3.20 9.02
CA ALA A 72 -12.65 2.72 9.19
C ALA A 72 -13.24 3.09 10.57
N PRO A 73 -14.58 3.22 10.69
CA PRO A 73 -15.54 3.31 9.59
C PRO A 73 -15.42 4.64 8.84
N GLY A 74 -15.76 4.64 7.55
CA GLY A 74 -15.74 5.88 6.78
C GLY A 74 -16.32 5.72 5.38
N THR A 75 -16.78 6.84 4.82
CA THR A 75 -17.18 6.96 3.41
C THR A 75 -16.33 8.03 2.78
N TYR A 76 -15.56 7.67 1.76
CA TYR A 76 -14.55 8.52 1.15
C TYR A 76 -14.77 8.63 -0.34
N THR A 77 -14.81 9.85 -0.86
CA THR A 77 -14.98 10.14 -2.27
C THR A 77 -13.68 10.68 -2.85
N PHE A 78 -13.30 10.21 -4.03
CA PHE A 78 -12.07 10.55 -4.72
C PHE A 78 -12.39 11.04 -6.13
N LYS A 79 -11.83 12.20 -6.49
CA LYS A 79 -12.00 12.83 -7.79
C LYS A 79 -10.67 12.97 -8.50
N GLN A 80 -10.66 12.79 -9.82
CA GLN A 80 -9.44 13.01 -10.61
C GLN A 80 -8.86 14.41 -10.41
N SER A 81 -9.69 15.44 -10.26
CA SER A 81 -9.26 16.83 -10.06
C SER A 81 -8.49 17.04 -8.74
N GLU A 82 -8.75 16.22 -7.73
CA GLU A 82 -8.12 16.31 -6.41
C GLU A 82 -6.87 15.42 -6.32
N ILE A 83 -6.90 14.24 -6.97
CA ILE A 83 -5.79 13.30 -7.03
C ILE A 83 -4.73 13.73 -8.06
N GLY A 84 -5.14 14.42 -9.13
CA GLY A 84 -4.26 14.90 -10.18
C GLY A 84 -3.80 13.82 -11.18
N THR A 85 -4.27 12.59 -11.05
CA THR A 85 -4.00 11.49 -11.99
C THR A 85 -5.26 10.71 -12.31
N ARG A 86 -5.31 10.10 -13.49
CA ARG A 86 -6.44 9.28 -13.96
C ARG A 86 -6.62 8.04 -13.08
N TYR A 87 -5.53 7.32 -12.84
CA TYR A 87 -5.58 6.06 -12.11
C TYR A 87 -5.14 6.26 -10.66
N ILE A 88 -5.80 5.56 -9.76
CA ILE A 88 -5.44 5.49 -8.35
C ILE A 88 -5.44 4.04 -7.91
N ILE A 89 -4.48 3.67 -7.06
CA ILE A 89 -4.48 2.38 -6.37
C ILE A 89 -4.76 2.60 -4.90
N PHE A 90 -5.58 1.72 -4.33
CA PHE A 90 -5.82 1.66 -2.90
C PHE A 90 -5.17 0.42 -2.31
N VAL A 91 -4.51 0.61 -1.17
CA VAL A 91 -4.02 -0.46 -0.32
C VAL A 91 -4.80 -0.41 0.98
N VAL A 92 -5.59 -1.45 1.23
CA VAL A 92 -6.26 -1.65 2.50
C VAL A 92 -5.39 -2.52 3.38
N ARG A 93 -5.25 -2.14 4.65
CA ARG A 93 -4.61 -2.95 5.70
C ARG A 93 -5.59 -3.12 6.85
N ILE A 94 -5.83 -4.37 7.26
CA ILE A 94 -6.64 -4.70 8.43
C ILE A 94 -5.79 -5.56 9.36
N LEU A 95 -5.62 -5.12 10.62
CA LEU A 95 -4.89 -5.86 11.64
C LEU A 95 -5.55 -7.22 11.90
N VAL A 96 -4.75 -8.26 12.05
CA VAL A 96 -5.22 -9.64 12.24
C VAL A 96 -4.21 -10.42 13.08
N ASP A 97 -4.70 -11.29 13.97
CA ASP A 97 -3.91 -12.42 14.46
C ASP A 97 -4.11 -13.60 13.49
N PRO A 98 -3.12 -13.93 12.64
CA PRO A 98 -3.26 -15.01 11.68
C PRO A 98 -3.32 -16.40 12.34
N ASN A 99 -3.06 -16.50 13.65
CA ASN A 99 -3.11 -17.76 14.40
C ASN A 99 -4.47 -17.98 15.09
N ASP A 100 -5.36 -17.00 15.11
CA ASP A 100 -6.73 -17.14 15.60
C ASP A 100 -7.71 -17.25 14.42
N PRO A 101 -8.26 -18.45 14.13
CA PRO A 101 -9.22 -18.62 13.04
C PRO A 101 -10.48 -17.75 13.16
N LYS A 102 -10.91 -17.40 14.37
CA LYS A 102 -12.06 -16.51 14.58
C LYS A 102 -11.72 -15.07 14.19
N ASP A 103 -10.50 -14.64 14.50
CA ASP A 103 -10.00 -13.32 14.12
C ASP A 103 -9.88 -13.20 12.60
N VAL A 104 -9.33 -14.23 11.97
CA VAL A 104 -9.26 -14.37 10.50
C VAL A 104 -10.64 -14.24 9.87
N GLU A 105 -11.65 -14.96 10.38
CA GLU A 105 -13.02 -14.88 9.87
C GLU A 105 -13.62 -13.47 10.05
N ALA A 106 -13.36 -12.82 11.19
CA ALA A 106 -13.80 -11.45 11.43
C ALA A 106 -13.18 -10.46 10.43
N VAL A 107 -11.89 -10.61 10.12
CA VAL A 107 -11.20 -9.79 9.13
C VAL A 107 -11.69 -10.07 7.71
N HIS A 108 -12.01 -11.32 7.37
CA HIS A 108 -12.60 -11.64 6.07
C HIS A 108 -13.97 -10.95 5.89
N LYS A 109 -14.81 -10.95 6.92
CA LYS A 109 -16.09 -10.22 6.91
C LYS A 109 -15.90 -8.71 6.73
N LEU A 110 -14.86 -8.13 7.34
CA LEU A 110 -14.52 -6.71 7.15
C LEU A 110 -14.07 -6.42 5.72
N GLN A 111 -13.22 -7.27 5.14
CA GLN A 111 -12.81 -7.18 3.73
C GLN A 111 -14.03 -7.24 2.80
N ASP A 112 -14.93 -8.20 3.02
CA ASP A 112 -16.15 -8.39 2.22
C ASP A 112 -17.14 -7.23 2.35
N GLY A 113 -17.09 -6.53 3.49
CA GLY A 113 -17.92 -5.37 3.76
C GLY A 113 -17.45 -4.08 3.08
N ILE A 114 -16.26 -4.06 2.44
CA ILE A 114 -15.78 -2.90 1.70
C ILE A 114 -16.67 -2.70 0.46
N LYS A 115 -17.28 -1.52 0.35
CA LYS A 115 -18.11 -1.18 -0.82
C LYS A 115 -17.40 -0.20 -1.72
N VAL A 116 -17.45 -0.49 -3.01
CA VAL A 116 -17.01 0.40 -4.08
C VAL A 116 -18.26 0.89 -4.80
N ILE A 117 -18.42 2.21 -4.87
CA ILE A 117 -19.52 2.87 -5.57
C ILE A 117 -18.90 3.78 -6.62
N GLN A 118 -19.10 3.43 -7.88
CA GLN A 118 -18.61 4.19 -9.02
C GLN A 118 -19.56 3.94 -10.19
N ALA A 119 -20.09 5.01 -10.79
CA ALA A 119 -21.10 4.91 -11.84
C ALA A 119 -20.53 4.31 -13.12
N ASP A 120 -19.33 4.75 -13.49
CA ASP A 120 -18.55 4.23 -14.61
C ASP A 120 -17.15 3.89 -14.12
N LYS A 121 -16.78 2.60 -14.21
CA LYS A 121 -15.49 2.07 -13.76
C LYS A 121 -14.35 2.39 -14.73
N GLY A 122 -14.65 2.92 -15.90
CA GLY A 122 -13.68 3.22 -16.94
C GLY A 122 -13.00 1.97 -17.49
N ASP A 123 -11.76 2.15 -17.94
CA ASP A 123 -10.96 1.10 -18.57
C ASP A 123 -9.45 1.35 -18.37
N ALA A 124 -8.63 0.38 -18.77
CA ALA A 124 -7.17 0.49 -18.74
C ALA A 124 -6.58 1.00 -20.08
N SER A 125 -7.36 1.70 -20.91
CA SER A 125 -6.89 2.17 -22.22
C SER A 125 -5.89 3.32 -22.09
N GLY A 126 -5.00 3.44 -23.08
CA GLY A 126 -4.01 4.52 -23.14
C GLY A 126 -2.92 4.44 -22.06
N LEU A 127 -2.74 3.27 -21.45
CA LEU A 127 -1.54 3.01 -20.64
C LEU A 127 -0.31 3.08 -21.54
N GLN A 128 0.72 3.76 -21.04
CA GLN A 128 2.01 3.84 -21.72
C GLN A 128 2.64 2.44 -21.77
N ASP A 129 3.17 2.10 -22.94
CA ASP A 129 4.05 0.95 -23.07
C ASP A 129 5.43 1.33 -22.53
N TRP A 130 5.82 0.70 -21.42
CA TRP A 130 7.06 1.02 -20.74
C TRP A 130 8.17 0.10 -21.25
N ASP A 131 9.34 0.67 -21.52
CA ASP A 131 10.56 -0.13 -21.67
C ASP A 131 10.91 -0.73 -20.30
N GLU A 132 10.50 -1.98 -20.10
CA GLU A 132 10.71 -2.71 -18.85
C GLU A 132 12.19 -2.80 -18.49
N LYS A 133 13.08 -2.95 -19.48
CA LYS A 133 14.52 -3.02 -19.23
C LYS A 133 15.03 -1.70 -18.66
N SER A 134 14.70 -0.59 -19.32
CA SER A 134 15.10 0.75 -18.83
C SER A 134 14.51 1.04 -17.44
N MET A 135 13.23 0.70 -17.22
CA MET A 135 12.57 0.85 -15.92
C MET A 135 13.25 0.06 -14.80
N LEU A 136 13.62 -1.20 -15.06
CA LEU A 136 14.31 -2.05 -14.09
C LEU A 136 15.74 -1.57 -13.80
N GLU A 137 16.46 -1.08 -14.81
CA GLU A 137 17.78 -0.46 -14.63
C GLU A 137 17.70 0.79 -13.75
N MET A 138 16.72 1.67 -13.99
CA MET A 138 16.48 2.85 -13.14
C MET A 138 16.07 2.47 -11.73
N ARG A 139 15.15 1.50 -11.57
CA ARG A 139 14.74 0.98 -10.26
C ARG A 139 15.94 0.48 -9.48
N LYS A 140 16.87 -0.26 -10.12
CA LYS A 140 18.09 -0.74 -9.47
C LYS A 140 18.97 0.41 -8.99
N ALA A 141 19.16 1.44 -9.80
CA ALA A 141 19.95 2.62 -9.42
C ALA A 141 19.33 3.35 -8.21
N TYR A 142 18.02 3.62 -8.25
CA TYR A 142 17.31 4.24 -7.13
C TYR A 142 17.31 3.38 -5.87
N ASN A 143 17.22 2.06 -6.00
CA ASN A 143 17.27 1.15 -4.85
C ASN A 143 18.65 1.19 -4.17
N ILE A 144 19.75 1.24 -4.93
CA ILE A 144 21.11 1.39 -4.38
C ILE A 144 21.23 2.68 -3.56
N LEU A 145 20.76 3.81 -4.11
CA LEU A 145 20.81 5.10 -3.43
C LEU A 145 19.89 5.11 -2.19
N GLY A 146 18.65 4.68 -2.35
CA GLY A 146 17.64 4.70 -1.29
C GLY A 146 17.97 3.76 -0.14
N SER A 147 18.62 2.62 -0.40
CA SER A 147 19.02 1.67 0.66
C SER A 147 20.15 2.20 1.55
N ALA A 148 20.85 3.26 1.13
CA ALA A 148 21.84 3.95 1.95
C ALA A 148 21.22 5.02 2.88
N ALA A 149 19.92 5.31 2.74
CA ALA A 149 19.24 6.27 3.60
C ALA A 149 19.01 5.68 5.01
N SER A 150 19.16 6.52 6.03
CA SER A 150 18.93 6.13 7.43
C SER A 150 17.47 6.14 7.87
N SER A 151 16.57 6.71 7.05
CA SER A 151 15.15 6.88 7.37
C SER A 151 14.31 7.02 6.11
N SER A 152 13.06 6.55 6.19
CA SER A 152 12.05 6.72 5.13
C SER A 152 11.26 8.03 5.19
N ALA A 153 11.56 8.95 6.11
CA ALA A 153 10.72 10.13 6.40
C ALA A 153 10.34 10.94 5.15
N ASN A 154 11.26 11.08 4.19
CA ASN A 154 11.04 11.86 2.95
C ASN A 154 10.66 11.01 1.73
N PHE A 155 10.48 9.69 1.88
CA PHE A 155 10.23 8.79 0.75
C PHE A 155 8.77 8.78 0.32
N PHE A 156 7.84 8.94 1.25
CA PHE A 156 6.40 8.81 1.01
C PHE A 156 5.68 10.11 1.35
N GLY A 157 4.82 10.57 0.44
CA GLY A 157 4.13 11.86 0.57
C GLY A 157 3.54 12.35 -0.75
N VAL A 158 2.83 13.47 -0.70
CA VAL A 158 2.23 14.09 -1.90
C VAL A 158 3.20 15.06 -2.60
N LYS A 159 2.87 15.50 -3.82
CA LYS A 159 3.72 16.32 -4.72
C LYS A 159 4.45 17.50 -4.05
N CYS A 160 3.82 18.18 -3.09
CA CYS A 160 4.40 19.36 -2.45
C CYS A 160 5.36 19.06 -1.28
N GLN A 161 5.53 17.79 -0.90
CA GLN A 161 6.25 17.40 0.32
C GLN A 161 7.66 16.87 0.03
N ASN A 162 7.86 16.15 -1.07
CA ASN A 162 9.10 15.40 -1.33
C ASN A 162 9.67 15.69 -2.73
N SER A 163 10.99 15.63 -2.88
CA SER A 163 11.64 15.72 -4.19
C SER A 163 11.33 14.51 -5.06
N TYR A 164 11.50 14.64 -6.39
CA TYR A 164 11.35 13.49 -7.30
C TYR A 164 12.32 12.35 -6.95
N LEU A 165 13.56 12.69 -6.56
CA LEU A 165 14.58 11.70 -6.21
C LEU A 165 14.16 10.90 -4.96
N ASP A 166 13.69 11.57 -3.91
CA ASP A 166 13.27 10.89 -2.67
C ASP A 166 12.10 9.94 -2.94
N LYS A 167 11.14 10.36 -3.76
CA LYS A 167 10.01 9.50 -4.16
C LYS A 167 10.48 8.31 -4.97
N ALA A 168 11.34 8.52 -5.96
CA ALA A 168 11.86 7.45 -6.81
C ALA A 168 12.65 6.42 -5.98
N MET A 169 13.45 6.88 -5.01
CA MET A 169 14.10 6.02 -4.02
C MET A 169 13.07 5.26 -3.17
N GLY A 170 12.05 5.95 -2.64
CA GLY A 170 10.96 5.34 -1.87
C GLY A 170 10.22 4.23 -2.62
N VAL A 171 9.83 4.49 -3.87
CA VAL A 171 9.19 3.51 -4.76
C VAL A 171 10.10 2.29 -4.95
N ALA A 172 11.40 2.53 -5.17
CA ALA A 172 12.36 1.47 -5.44
C ALA A 172 12.70 0.60 -4.21
N VAL A 173 12.72 1.20 -3.01
CA VAL A 173 13.09 0.54 -1.75
C VAL A 173 11.90 -0.10 -1.05
N GLY A 174 10.73 0.51 -1.08
CA GLY A 174 9.63 0.13 -0.17
C GLY A 174 8.27 0.50 -0.70
N TRP A 175 8.02 0.30 -2.01
CA TRP A 175 6.74 0.54 -2.68
C TRP A 175 5.52 0.37 -1.75
N GLY A 176 4.66 1.39 -1.71
CA GLY A 176 3.48 1.39 -0.86
C GLY A 176 3.74 1.57 0.64
N GLY A 177 4.89 2.12 1.06
CA GLY A 177 5.07 2.65 2.41
C GLY A 177 4.12 3.80 2.72
N MET A 178 3.81 4.02 4.01
CA MET A 178 2.96 5.14 4.45
C MET A 178 3.79 6.40 4.68
N GLN A 179 3.11 7.56 4.77
CA GLN A 179 3.76 8.79 5.21
C GLN A 179 4.29 8.64 6.64
N GLU A 180 5.35 9.37 7.00
CA GLU A 180 6.00 9.31 8.32
C GLU A 180 5.03 9.38 9.50
N LYS A 181 4.02 10.25 9.40
CA LYS A 181 2.99 10.42 10.44
C LYS A 181 2.08 9.21 10.67
N ASP A 182 2.01 8.30 9.70
CA ASP A 182 1.23 7.07 9.77
C ASP A 182 2.16 5.88 10.07
N ALA A 183 3.40 5.90 9.53
CA ALA A 183 4.45 4.93 9.86
C ALA A 183 5.85 5.48 9.53
N LEU A 184 6.82 5.21 10.41
CA LEU A 184 8.24 5.45 10.17
C LEU A 184 8.96 4.10 10.02
N TYR A 185 9.73 3.96 8.94
CA TYR A 185 10.53 2.76 8.68
C TYR A 185 12.02 3.05 8.86
N LEU A 186 12.67 2.25 9.70
CA LEU A 186 14.11 2.29 9.94
C LEU A 186 14.74 1.03 9.33
N PRO A 187 15.35 1.13 8.14
CA PRO A 187 15.98 -0.02 7.51
C PRO A 187 17.25 -0.40 8.27
N GLU A 188 17.16 -1.45 9.09
CA GLU A 188 18.31 -2.04 9.77
C GLU A 188 18.66 -3.41 9.20
N GLN A 189 19.95 -3.65 8.96
CA GLN A 189 20.45 -4.99 8.72
C GLN A 189 21.04 -5.57 10.01
N VAL A 190 20.62 -6.78 10.30
CA VAL A 190 21.06 -7.50 11.48
C VAL A 190 22.37 -8.23 11.17
N ALA A 191 23.36 -8.16 12.07
CA ALA A 191 24.68 -8.74 11.84
C ALA A 191 24.66 -10.25 11.51
N LYS A 192 23.61 -10.96 11.94
CA LYS A 192 23.33 -12.36 11.60
C LYS A 192 21.96 -12.47 10.92
N ASN A 193 21.91 -12.14 9.62
CA ASN A 193 20.71 -12.25 8.80
C ASN A 193 20.63 -13.62 8.10
N ASP A 194 20.70 -14.70 8.89
CA ASP A 194 20.75 -16.09 8.40
C ASP A 194 19.38 -16.81 8.43
N GLY A 195 18.32 -16.09 8.79
CA GLY A 195 16.97 -16.62 8.95
C GLY A 195 16.78 -17.55 10.15
N LYS A 196 17.82 -17.81 10.96
CA LYS A 196 17.80 -18.69 12.14
C LYS A 196 17.86 -17.90 13.44
N TRP A 197 18.51 -16.74 13.41
CA TRP A 197 18.62 -15.84 14.55
C TRP A 197 17.28 -15.18 14.89
N LYS A 198 16.83 -15.31 16.14
CA LYS A 198 15.61 -14.64 16.64
C LYS A 198 15.96 -13.24 17.14
N PHE A 199 15.26 -12.23 16.64
CA PHE A 199 15.44 -10.85 17.11
C PHE A 199 14.85 -10.67 18.51
N PRO A 200 15.60 -10.13 19.50
CA PRO A 200 15.15 -10.06 20.89
C PRO A 200 14.18 -8.91 21.20
N LYS A 201 13.90 -8.01 20.25
CA LYS A 201 12.94 -6.92 20.44
C LYS A 201 11.73 -7.12 19.55
N ALA A 202 10.57 -7.36 20.16
CA ALA A 202 9.30 -7.08 19.53
C ALA A 202 9.15 -5.56 19.43
N VAL A 203 8.89 -5.05 18.23
CA VAL A 203 8.46 -3.67 18.06
C VAL A 203 6.94 -3.69 18.23
N GLU A 204 6.46 -3.28 19.40
CA GLU A 204 5.04 -2.98 19.58
C GLU A 204 4.71 -1.71 18.78
N VAL A 205 3.79 -1.85 17.82
CA VAL A 205 3.10 -0.70 17.25
C VAL A 205 2.11 -0.23 18.33
N LYS A 206 2.32 0.97 18.87
CA LYS A 206 1.34 1.63 19.74
C LYS A 206 0.23 2.26 18.92
#